data_AF-A0AAU1GBM6-F1
#
_entry.id   AF-A0AAU1GBM6-F1
#
_cell.length_a   1.000
_cell.length_b   1.000
_cell.length_c   1.000
_cell.angle_alpha   90.00
_cell.angle_beta   90.00
_cell.angle_gamma   90.00
#
_symmetry.space_group_name_H-M   'P 1'
#
loop_
_entity.id
_entity.type
_entity.pdbx_description
1 polymer ?
#
loop_
_entity_poly.entity_id
_entity_poly.type
_entity_poly.pdbx_seq_one_letter_code
_entity_poly.pdbx_strand_id
1 'polypeptide(L)'
;MKTAFRIASATVLVTVSLAFGSPAGAAADPYPGTPQQIRDTGPCGPTGGYRASEWLQTTTDPTIQPEVDLAAVREAWYWRHDGNTLWRGDTRTPQTIFASGFEPRGMNLIPLSQWIIGGAQQPDAAHVSTTCERWVAQEFATGSGDGWVYAIQAPGGIDINATARQTGLVSTFLWNKEIDFPGGIEARFIEGACKYHFVGRDPQTNDRIYRNLGCVTNPDFRPVPSKHKEREKEKETAGSRH
;
A
#
# COMPACT_ATOMS: atom_id res chain seq x y z
N MET A 1 -32.32 58.96 52.20
CA MET A 1 -32.52 57.78 51.32
C MET A 1 -32.03 58.14 49.93
N LYS A 2 -30.91 57.57 49.47
CA LYS A 2 -30.38 57.76 48.10
C LYS A 2 -30.24 56.38 47.47
N THR A 3 -31.04 56.12 46.44
CA THR A 3 -31.08 54.85 45.72
C THR A 3 -30.18 54.97 44.49
N ALA A 4 -29.18 54.10 44.38
CA ALA A 4 -28.29 54.02 43.22
C ALA A 4 -28.82 52.97 42.23
N PHE A 5 -29.10 53.40 40.99
CA PHE A 5 -29.39 52.51 39.86
C PHE A 5 -28.09 51.96 39.29
N ARG A 6 -27.96 50.64 39.17
CA ARG A 6 -26.90 49.97 38.39
C ARG A 6 -27.44 49.66 37.00
N ILE A 7 -26.78 50.20 35.97
CA ILE A 7 -27.01 49.90 34.57
C ILE A 7 -26.00 48.81 34.17
N ALA A 8 -26.48 47.64 33.76
CA ALA A 8 -25.66 46.59 33.17
C ALA A 8 -25.69 46.74 31.64
N SER A 9 -24.53 46.98 31.02
CA SER A 9 -24.37 46.97 29.57
C SER A 9 -24.03 45.55 29.11
N ALA A 10 -24.83 45.00 28.19
CA ALA A 10 -24.59 43.71 27.55
C ALA A 10 -23.89 43.94 26.20
N THR A 11 -22.63 43.50 26.10
CA THR A 11 -21.85 43.55 24.87
C THR A 11 -22.16 42.31 24.02
N VAL A 12 -22.76 42.49 22.84
CA VAL A 12 -23.01 41.41 21.88
C VAL A 12 -21.79 41.26 20.97
N LEU A 13 -21.07 40.14 21.11
CA LEU A 13 -19.99 39.73 20.20
C LEU A 13 -20.61 39.01 19.00
N VAL A 14 -20.50 39.62 17.81
CA VAL A 14 -20.84 38.97 16.54
C VAL A 14 -19.62 38.20 16.05
N THR A 15 -19.66 36.87 16.16
CA THR A 15 -18.68 35.98 15.54
C THR A 15 -19.04 35.78 14.07
N VAL A 16 -18.21 36.29 13.16
CA VAL A 16 -18.28 35.97 11.73
C VAL A 16 -17.51 34.68 11.49
N SER A 17 -18.22 33.59 11.21
CA SER A 17 -17.62 32.32 10.81
C SER A 17 -17.20 32.41 9.34
N LEU A 18 -15.90 32.54 9.08
CA LEU A 18 -15.33 32.33 7.76
C LEU A 18 -15.30 30.82 7.47
N ALA A 19 -16.25 30.34 6.69
CA ALA A 19 -16.20 29.00 6.13
C ALA A 19 -15.20 28.98 4.96
N PHE A 20 -14.00 28.47 5.19
CA PHE A 20 -13.07 28.12 4.11
C PHE A 20 -13.62 26.88 3.40
N GLY A 21 -14.20 27.07 2.21
CA GLY A 21 -14.58 25.97 1.34
C GLY A 21 -13.35 25.19 0.91
N SER A 22 -13.28 23.91 1.29
CA SER A 22 -12.29 22.98 0.72
C SER A 22 -12.52 22.84 -0.78
N PRO A 23 -11.47 22.85 -1.62
CA PRO A 23 -11.63 22.63 -3.06
C PRO A 23 -12.23 21.24 -3.30
N ALA A 24 -13.39 21.22 -3.93
CA ALA A 24 -14.06 20.01 -4.40
C ALA A 24 -13.17 19.32 -5.46
N GLY A 25 -12.43 18.30 -5.06
CA GLY A 25 -11.57 17.55 -5.98
C GLY A 25 -10.61 16.57 -5.31
N ALA A 26 -10.22 16.80 -4.06
CA ALA A 26 -9.47 15.82 -3.29
C ALA A 26 -10.44 14.81 -2.67
N ALA A 27 -10.51 13.60 -3.20
CA ALA A 27 -11.19 12.51 -2.52
C ALA A 27 -10.52 12.26 -1.16
N ALA A 28 -11.33 12.06 -0.12
CA ALA A 28 -10.84 11.67 1.20
C ALA A 28 -10.11 10.32 1.11
N ASP A 29 -9.20 10.08 2.06
CA ASP A 29 -8.47 8.83 2.15
C ASP A 29 -9.44 7.62 2.22
N PRO A 30 -9.44 6.70 1.23
CA PRO A 30 -10.33 5.53 1.27
C PRO A 30 -9.95 4.54 2.38
N TYR A 31 -8.76 4.70 2.98
CA TYR A 31 -8.26 3.88 4.07
C TYR A 31 -7.90 4.76 5.28
N PRO A 32 -8.88 5.39 5.95
CA PRO A 32 -8.59 6.26 7.09
C PRO A 32 -8.05 5.46 8.27
N GLY A 33 -7.18 6.07 9.08
CA GLY A 33 -6.69 5.46 10.32
C GLY A 33 -5.65 6.33 11.03
N THR A 34 -5.51 6.14 12.34
CA THR A 34 -4.39 6.68 13.12
C THR A 34 -3.07 5.98 12.73
N PRO A 35 -1.89 6.58 13.01
CA PRO A 35 -0.61 5.91 12.76
C PRO A 35 -0.53 4.50 13.36
N GLN A 36 -1.14 4.27 14.52
CA GLN A 36 -1.17 2.96 15.16
C GLN A 36 -2.10 1.99 14.44
N GLN A 37 -3.24 2.45 13.92
CA GLN A 37 -4.15 1.61 13.12
C GLN A 37 -3.56 1.24 11.75
N ILE A 38 -2.69 2.10 11.21
CA ILE A 38 -2.00 1.88 9.93
C ILE A 38 -0.84 0.88 10.07
N ARG A 39 -0.25 0.75 11.26
CA ARG A 39 0.75 -0.29 11.57
C ARG A 39 0.03 -1.61 11.83
N ASP A 40 0.05 -2.53 10.87
CA ASP A 40 -0.57 -3.85 11.05
C ASP A 40 0.35 -4.80 11.83
N THR A 41 1.64 -4.92 11.59
CA THR A 41 2.57 -5.86 12.24
C THR A 41 2.22 -7.37 12.22
N GLY A 42 1.04 -7.81 11.78
CA GLY A 42 0.70 -9.22 11.56
C GLY A 42 1.34 -9.85 10.30
N PRO A 43 1.24 -11.18 10.09
CA PRO A 43 1.64 -11.80 8.83
C PRO A 43 0.90 -11.17 7.64
N CYS A 44 1.56 -11.01 6.49
CA CYS A 44 0.96 -10.41 5.30
C CYS A 44 -0.21 -11.23 4.70
N GLY A 45 -0.35 -12.48 5.13
CA GLY A 45 -1.44 -13.37 4.79
C GLY A 45 -0.98 -14.83 4.66
N PRO A 46 -1.85 -15.74 4.21
CA PRO A 46 -1.47 -17.13 3.95
C PRO A 46 -0.45 -17.24 2.81
N THR A 47 0.59 -18.04 3.05
CA THR A 47 1.64 -18.33 2.06
C THR A 47 1.71 -19.82 1.73
N GLY A 48 2.27 -20.13 0.56
CA GLY A 48 2.45 -21.49 0.07
C GLY A 48 3.40 -21.55 -1.13
N GLY A 49 3.35 -22.64 -1.87
CA GLY A 49 4.19 -22.81 -3.06
C GLY A 49 3.79 -21.89 -4.20
N TYR A 50 4.76 -21.48 -5.01
CA TYR A 50 4.57 -20.68 -6.22
C TYR A 50 3.48 -21.24 -7.15
N ARG A 51 2.69 -20.34 -7.74
CA ARG A 51 1.63 -20.64 -8.69
C ARG A 51 1.80 -19.81 -9.95
N ALA A 52 2.28 -20.44 -11.02
CA ALA A 52 2.49 -19.80 -12.32
C ALA A 52 1.22 -19.10 -12.86
N SER A 53 0.04 -19.66 -12.62
CA SER A 53 -1.22 -19.04 -13.04
C SER A 53 -1.54 -17.73 -12.31
N GLU A 54 -1.15 -17.58 -11.04
CA GLU A 54 -1.32 -16.33 -10.29
C GLU A 54 -0.29 -15.29 -10.75
N TRP A 55 0.94 -15.71 -11.00
CA TRP A 55 1.98 -14.84 -11.56
C TRP A 55 1.64 -14.31 -12.96
N LEU A 56 1.22 -15.19 -13.88
CA LEU A 56 0.88 -14.82 -15.25
C LEU A 56 -0.32 -13.86 -15.32
N GLN A 57 -1.21 -13.90 -14.33
CA GLN A 57 -2.33 -12.97 -14.26
C GLN A 57 -1.94 -11.56 -13.81
N THR A 58 -0.80 -11.42 -13.12
CA THR A 58 -0.35 -10.18 -12.46
C THR A 58 0.74 -9.46 -13.23
N THR A 59 1.63 -10.19 -13.89
CA THR A 59 2.86 -9.65 -14.48
C THR A 59 2.60 -8.66 -15.62
N THR A 60 3.40 -7.60 -15.69
CA THR A 60 3.49 -6.74 -16.89
C THR A 60 4.42 -7.31 -17.96
N ASP A 61 5.26 -8.29 -17.59
CA ASP A 61 6.23 -8.92 -18.48
C ASP A 61 6.10 -10.46 -18.39
N PRO A 62 5.30 -11.08 -19.27
CA PRO A 62 5.18 -12.54 -19.31
C PRO A 62 6.41 -13.21 -19.95
N THR A 63 7.34 -12.46 -20.55
CA THR A 63 8.45 -13.03 -21.32
C THR A 63 9.49 -13.70 -20.42
N ILE A 64 9.59 -13.28 -19.16
CA ILE A 64 10.51 -13.84 -18.16
C ILE A 64 9.98 -15.09 -17.43
N GLN A 65 8.88 -15.68 -17.92
CA GLN A 65 8.24 -16.82 -17.25
C GLN A 65 9.22 -17.99 -16.99
N PRO A 66 10.06 -18.42 -17.96
CA PRO A 66 10.98 -19.54 -17.72
C PRO A 66 11.95 -19.27 -16.56
N GLU A 67 12.44 -18.04 -16.44
CA GLU A 67 13.35 -17.61 -15.38
C GLU A 67 12.65 -17.59 -14.02
N VAL A 68 11.42 -17.08 -13.97
CA VAL A 68 10.58 -17.05 -12.76
C VAL A 68 10.27 -18.48 -12.29
N ASP A 69 9.83 -19.36 -13.18
CA ASP A 69 9.50 -20.75 -12.87
C ASP A 69 10.72 -21.50 -12.30
N LEU A 70 11.90 -21.30 -12.90
CA LEU A 70 13.14 -21.91 -12.43
C LEU A 70 13.59 -21.33 -11.08
N ALA A 71 13.55 -20.01 -10.92
CA ALA A 71 13.96 -19.35 -9.69
C ALA A 71 13.05 -19.71 -8.50
N ALA A 72 11.73 -19.80 -8.72
CA ALA A 72 10.76 -20.19 -7.70
C ALA A 72 11.09 -21.55 -7.06
N VAL A 73 11.51 -22.52 -7.87
CA VAL A 73 11.94 -23.84 -7.39
C VAL A 73 13.31 -23.77 -6.72
N ARG A 74 14.29 -23.12 -7.37
CA ARG A 74 15.68 -23.06 -6.91
C ARG A 74 15.81 -22.33 -5.57
N GLU A 75 15.03 -21.28 -5.36
CA GLU A 75 15.10 -20.39 -4.22
C GLU A 75 13.99 -20.66 -3.19
N ALA A 76 13.18 -21.70 -3.42
CA ALA A 76 12.09 -22.12 -2.55
C ALA A 76 11.18 -20.96 -2.11
N TRP A 77 10.71 -20.18 -3.08
CA TRP A 77 9.89 -19.01 -2.82
C TRP A 77 8.57 -19.36 -2.12
N TYR A 78 8.23 -18.58 -1.11
CA TYR A 78 6.93 -18.62 -0.45
C TYR A 78 6.04 -17.54 -1.05
N TRP A 79 5.00 -17.99 -1.73
CA TRP A 79 4.07 -17.17 -2.49
C TRP A 79 2.84 -16.86 -1.66
N ARG A 80 2.36 -15.62 -1.71
CA ARG A 80 1.12 -15.20 -1.06
C ARG A 80 -0.11 -15.73 -1.82
N HIS A 81 -1.16 -16.13 -1.11
CA HIS A 81 -2.37 -16.71 -1.74
C HIS A 81 -3.69 -16.00 -1.41
N ASP A 82 -3.63 -14.86 -0.71
CA ASP A 82 -4.78 -13.97 -0.52
C ASP A 82 -4.83 -12.85 -1.57
N GLY A 83 -5.88 -12.02 -1.46
CA GLY A 83 -6.04 -10.77 -2.21
C GLY A 83 -6.14 -9.56 -1.29
N ASN A 84 -5.45 -9.60 -0.15
CA ASN A 84 -5.40 -8.45 0.78
C ASN A 84 -4.68 -7.28 0.11
N THR A 85 -5.05 -6.07 0.52
CA THR A 85 -4.44 -4.85 -0.02
C THR A 85 -2.96 -4.80 0.32
N LEU A 86 -2.14 -4.61 -0.71
CA LEU A 86 -0.73 -4.25 -0.61
C LEU A 86 -0.55 -2.78 -0.91
N TRP A 87 0.62 -2.28 -0.53
CA TRP A 87 0.98 -0.88 -0.62
C TRP A 87 2.31 -0.72 -1.32
N ARG A 88 2.43 0.34 -2.12
CA ARG A 88 3.71 0.73 -2.72
C ARG A 88 3.89 2.23 -2.63
N GLY A 89 5.03 2.65 -2.08
CA GLY A 89 5.48 4.03 -2.17
C GLY A 89 6.22 4.26 -3.49
N ASP A 90 5.84 5.29 -4.25
CA ASP A 90 6.48 5.62 -5.52
C ASP A 90 6.42 7.14 -5.77
N THR A 91 7.38 7.66 -6.54
CA THR A 91 7.43 9.07 -6.92
C THR A 91 6.76 9.34 -8.26
N ARG A 92 6.56 8.29 -9.08
CA ARG A 92 5.81 8.38 -10.34
C ARG A 92 4.34 8.73 -10.07
N THR A 93 3.73 9.45 -11.00
CA THR A 93 2.35 9.93 -10.84
C THR A 93 1.33 8.84 -11.15
N PRO A 94 0.11 8.95 -10.59
CA PRO A 94 -0.96 8.00 -10.86
C PRO A 94 -1.32 7.90 -12.34
N GLN A 95 -1.22 8.99 -13.11
CA GLN A 95 -1.45 8.97 -14.55
C GLN A 95 -0.49 8.03 -15.28
N THR A 96 0.79 8.03 -14.89
CA THR A 96 1.78 7.10 -15.44
C THR A 96 1.47 5.67 -15.00
N ILE A 97 1.29 5.45 -13.68
CA ILE A 97 1.14 4.11 -13.12
C ILE A 97 -0.19 3.44 -13.50
N PHE A 98 -1.27 4.20 -13.64
CA PHE A 98 -2.57 3.63 -14.07
C PHE A 98 -2.57 3.29 -15.56
N ALA A 99 -1.68 3.88 -16.36
CA ALA A 99 -1.57 3.58 -17.79
C ALA A 99 -0.78 2.27 -18.05
N SER A 100 0.34 2.07 -17.37
CA SER A 100 1.26 0.94 -17.61
C SER A 100 1.21 -0.15 -16.55
N GLY A 101 0.73 0.17 -15.34
CA GLY A 101 0.99 -0.62 -14.16
C GLY A 101 2.37 -0.31 -13.58
N PHE A 102 2.80 -1.16 -12.66
CA PHE A 102 4.17 -1.14 -12.15
C PHE A 102 5.04 -2.06 -12.99
N GLU A 103 5.62 -1.50 -14.04
CA GLU A 103 6.67 -2.16 -14.80
C GLU A 103 7.98 -2.19 -13.99
N PRO A 104 8.72 -3.32 -14.03
CA PRO A 104 10.05 -3.39 -13.44
C PRO A 104 11.03 -2.48 -14.20
N ARG A 105 12.24 -2.28 -13.64
CA ARG A 105 13.26 -1.43 -14.29
C ARG A 105 13.98 -2.10 -15.45
N GLY A 106 13.83 -3.41 -15.57
CA GLY A 106 14.44 -4.24 -16.59
C GLY A 106 13.95 -5.67 -16.47
N MET A 107 14.63 -6.58 -17.15
CA MET A 107 14.25 -7.99 -17.23
C MET A 107 15.17 -8.91 -16.40
N ASN A 108 16.18 -8.35 -15.73
CA ASN A 108 17.12 -9.15 -14.96
C ASN A 108 16.49 -9.63 -13.65
N LEU A 109 16.17 -10.92 -13.57
CA LEU A 109 15.68 -11.56 -12.35
C LEU A 109 16.85 -11.81 -11.38
N ILE A 110 17.11 -10.81 -10.54
CA ILE A 110 18.19 -10.82 -9.56
C ILE A 110 17.84 -11.88 -8.48
N PRO A 111 18.78 -12.77 -8.09
CA PRO A 111 18.50 -13.75 -7.04
C PRO A 111 17.97 -13.10 -5.77
N LEU A 112 16.96 -13.69 -5.12
CA LEU A 112 16.27 -13.07 -4.00
C LEU A 112 17.22 -12.71 -2.86
N SER A 113 18.22 -13.56 -2.60
CA SER A 113 19.26 -13.33 -1.59
C SER A 113 20.08 -12.06 -1.82
N GLN A 114 20.21 -11.61 -3.08
CA GLN A 114 20.87 -10.37 -3.45
C GLN A 114 19.88 -9.21 -3.46
N TRP A 115 18.66 -9.44 -3.99
CA TRP A 115 17.59 -8.44 -4.04
C TRP A 115 17.24 -7.91 -2.66
N ILE A 116 17.05 -8.78 -1.66
CA ILE A 116 16.62 -8.38 -0.30
C ILE A 116 17.66 -7.55 0.46
N ILE A 117 18.89 -7.44 -0.04
CA ILE A 117 19.97 -6.65 0.54
C ILE A 117 20.15 -5.34 -0.24
N GLY A 118 20.11 -5.39 -1.57
CA GLY A 118 20.27 -4.20 -2.42
C GLY A 118 19.00 -3.38 -2.61
N GLY A 119 17.84 -4.02 -2.45
CA GLY A 119 16.50 -3.43 -2.53
C GLY A 119 16.15 -2.82 -3.89
N ALA A 120 15.04 -2.08 -3.90
CA ALA A 120 14.43 -1.45 -5.07
C ALA A 120 15.29 -0.40 -5.80
N GLN A 121 16.58 -0.23 -5.46
CA GLN A 121 17.51 0.71 -6.12
C GLN A 121 18.39 0.03 -7.16
N GLN A 122 18.41 -1.31 -7.21
CA GLN A 122 19.20 -2.02 -8.20
C GLN A 122 18.69 -1.70 -9.63
N PRO A 123 19.58 -1.27 -10.54
CA PRO A 123 19.20 -0.99 -11.93
C PRO A 123 18.88 -2.29 -12.67
N ASP A 124 18.04 -2.20 -13.72
CA ASP A 124 17.70 -3.31 -14.62
C ASP A 124 17.01 -4.52 -13.96
N ALA A 125 16.56 -4.39 -12.70
CA ALA A 125 15.91 -5.47 -11.96
C ALA A 125 14.48 -5.73 -12.44
N ALA A 126 14.12 -7.02 -12.58
CA ALA A 126 12.78 -7.53 -12.87
C ALA A 126 11.82 -7.48 -11.68
N HIS A 127 12.23 -6.91 -10.55
CA HIS A 127 11.52 -6.96 -9.28
C HIS A 127 10.72 -5.68 -9.02
N VAL A 128 9.50 -5.84 -8.53
CA VAL A 128 8.66 -4.74 -8.05
C VAL A 128 8.28 -5.01 -6.60
N SER A 129 8.93 -4.29 -5.69
CA SER A 129 8.62 -4.34 -4.27
C SER A 129 7.26 -3.71 -3.97
N THR A 130 6.49 -4.38 -3.15
CA THR A 130 5.35 -3.82 -2.43
C THR A 130 5.49 -4.19 -0.95
N THR A 131 4.57 -3.75 -0.11
CA THR A 131 4.54 -4.08 1.31
C THR A 131 3.11 -4.30 1.76
N CYS A 132 2.90 -5.23 2.69
CA CYS A 132 1.59 -5.36 3.35
C CYS A 132 1.34 -4.27 4.41
N GLU A 133 2.32 -3.38 4.64
CA GLU A 133 2.31 -2.35 5.68
C GLU A 133 2.25 -0.96 5.06
N ARG A 134 1.11 -0.30 5.16
CA ARG A 134 0.92 1.01 4.53
C ARG A 134 1.90 2.07 5.03
N TRP A 135 2.25 2.06 6.30
CA TRP A 135 3.21 3.03 6.86
C TRP A 135 4.62 2.87 6.28
N VAL A 136 5.00 1.64 5.89
CA VAL A 136 6.26 1.36 5.19
C VAL A 136 6.21 2.01 3.80
N ALA A 137 5.09 1.86 3.07
CA ALA A 137 4.92 2.53 1.79
C ALA A 137 4.93 4.07 1.91
N GLN A 138 4.35 4.65 2.97
CA GLN A 138 4.42 6.09 3.24
C GLN A 138 5.87 6.55 3.48
N GLU A 139 6.65 5.76 4.21
CA GLU A 139 8.07 6.01 4.45
C GLU A 139 8.88 6.04 3.16
N PHE A 140 8.69 5.05 2.27
CA PHE A 140 9.37 5.01 0.98
C PHE A 140 8.88 6.09 0.01
N ALA A 141 7.59 6.42 0.00
CA ALA A 141 7.05 7.47 -0.85
C ALA A 141 7.62 8.85 -0.53
N THR A 142 7.86 9.13 0.76
CA THR A 142 8.16 10.49 1.24
C THR A 142 9.65 10.74 1.55
N GLY A 143 10.53 9.81 1.20
CA GLY A 143 11.97 9.89 1.52
C GLY A 143 12.70 11.10 0.89
N SER A 144 12.19 11.64 -0.21
CA SER A 144 12.78 12.77 -0.94
C SER A 144 11.81 13.96 -1.13
N GLY A 145 10.66 13.96 -0.45
CA GLY A 145 9.64 14.99 -0.58
C GLY A 145 8.23 14.40 -0.51
N ASP A 146 7.29 15.00 -1.24
CA ASP A 146 5.96 14.41 -1.39
C ASP A 146 6.03 13.19 -2.32
N GLY A 147 5.26 12.14 -2.01
CA GLY A 147 5.16 10.96 -2.87
C GLY A 147 3.80 10.30 -2.82
N TRP A 148 3.63 9.25 -3.62
CA TRP A 148 2.38 8.54 -3.79
C TRP A 148 2.42 7.19 -3.10
N VAL A 149 1.36 6.86 -2.39
CA VAL A 149 1.12 5.53 -1.82
C VAL A 149 -0.02 4.90 -2.59
N TYR A 150 0.29 3.83 -3.31
CA TYR A 150 -0.63 3.07 -4.14
C TYR A 150 -1.23 1.91 -3.35
N ALA A 151 -2.55 1.72 -3.47
CA ALA A 151 -3.26 0.55 -2.97
C ALA A 151 -3.39 -0.48 -4.10
N ILE A 152 -2.99 -1.72 -3.82
CA ILE A 152 -2.85 -2.79 -4.83
C ILE A 152 -3.57 -4.04 -4.34
N GLN A 153 -4.46 -4.59 -5.16
CA GLN A 153 -5.15 -5.87 -4.92
C GLN A 153 -4.79 -6.87 -6.04
N ALA A 154 -3.55 -7.34 -6.04
CA ALA A 154 -3.02 -8.31 -6.99
C ALA A 154 -2.94 -9.73 -6.38
N PRO A 155 -3.22 -10.81 -7.13
CA PRO A 155 -2.94 -12.15 -6.65
C PRO A 155 -1.43 -12.40 -6.61
N GLY A 156 -1.00 -13.19 -5.63
CA GLY A 156 0.38 -13.65 -5.54
C GLY A 156 1.37 -12.66 -4.93
N GLY A 157 2.61 -12.80 -5.39
CA GLY A 157 3.81 -12.13 -4.89
C GLY A 157 4.60 -13.01 -3.91
N ILE A 158 5.92 -12.88 -3.95
CA ILE A 158 6.85 -13.57 -3.05
C ILE A 158 6.80 -12.86 -1.69
N ASP A 159 6.36 -13.54 -0.64
CA ASP A 159 6.51 -13.04 0.72
C ASP A 159 7.97 -13.22 1.15
N ILE A 160 8.70 -12.11 1.20
CA ILE A 160 10.13 -12.10 1.54
C ILE A 160 10.37 -12.63 2.94
N ASN A 161 9.50 -12.31 3.90
CA ASN A 161 9.66 -12.74 5.29
C ASN A 161 9.37 -14.23 5.46
N ALA A 162 8.35 -14.74 4.77
CA ALA A 162 8.03 -16.16 4.77
C ALA A 162 9.14 -16.97 4.07
N THR A 163 9.61 -16.48 2.92
CA THR A 163 10.71 -17.12 2.17
C THR A 163 11.98 -17.13 3.01
N ALA A 164 12.33 -16.01 3.66
CA ALA A 164 13.49 -15.91 4.53
C ALA A 164 13.42 -16.86 5.72
N ARG A 165 12.25 -16.97 6.36
CA ARG A 165 12.03 -17.91 7.46
C ARG A 165 12.23 -19.37 7.04
N GLN A 166 11.77 -19.75 5.85
CA GLN A 166 11.91 -21.13 5.38
C GLN A 166 13.33 -21.46 4.95
N THR A 167 13.98 -20.53 4.23
CA THR A 167 15.28 -20.76 3.58
C THR A 167 16.48 -20.41 4.47
N GLY A 168 16.25 -19.72 5.59
CA GLY A 168 17.29 -19.21 6.47
C GLY A 168 17.98 -17.95 5.94
N LEU A 169 17.40 -17.26 4.94
CA LEU A 169 17.92 -15.97 4.49
C LEU A 169 17.84 -14.94 5.62
N VAL A 170 18.89 -14.13 5.75
CA VAL A 170 19.00 -13.07 6.76
C VAL A 170 19.11 -11.73 6.05
N SER A 171 18.28 -10.76 6.44
CA SER A 171 18.36 -9.38 5.95
C SER A 171 17.94 -8.42 7.05
N THR A 172 18.59 -7.25 7.09
CA THR A 172 18.20 -6.13 7.96
C THR A 172 16.94 -5.42 7.46
N PHE A 173 16.41 -5.81 6.30
CA PHE A 173 15.26 -5.17 5.65
C PHE A 173 13.96 -5.97 5.78
N LEU A 174 13.94 -7.09 6.52
CA LEU A 174 12.72 -7.88 6.74
C LEU A 174 11.59 -7.11 7.47
N TRP A 175 11.91 -5.99 8.12
CA TRP A 175 10.89 -5.10 8.70
C TRP A 175 10.01 -4.42 7.62
N ASN A 176 10.47 -4.36 6.36
CA ASN A 176 9.69 -3.80 5.25
C ASN A 176 8.42 -4.62 4.96
N LYS A 177 8.39 -5.89 5.37
CA LYS A 177 7.33 -6.84 5.03
C LYS A 177 7.02 -6.85 3.54
N GLU A 178 8.09 -7.02 2.79
CA GLU A 178 8.04 -6.93 1.36
C GLU A 178 7.30 -8.11 0.76
N ILE A 179 6.38 -7.79 -0.16
CA ILE A 179 5.83 -8.74 -1.12
C ILE A 179 6.41 -8.35 -2.49
N ASP A 180 7.26 -9.21 -3.04
CA ASP A 180 7.95 -8.95 -4.29
C ASP A 180 7.21 -9.54 -5.50
N PHE A 181 7.12 -8.76 -6.57
CA PHE A 181 6.47 -9.15 -7.83
C PHE A 181 7.49 -9.18 -8.96
N PRO A 182 8.10 -10.34 -9.26
CA PRO A 182 8.93 -10.47 -10.45
C PRO A 182 8.05 -10.28 -11.71
N GLY A 183 8.51 -9.44 -12.64
CA GLY A 183 7.76 -9.09 -13.86
C GLY A 183 6.72 -7.97 -13.68
N GLY A 184 6.59 -7.44 -12.47
CA GLY A 184 5.74 -6.27 -12.20
C GLY A 184 4.28 -6.59 -11.92
N ILE A 185 3.45 -5.54 -11.99
CA ILE A 185 2.02 -5.57 -11.59
C ILE A 185 1.18 -4.79 -12.60
N GLU A 186 0.28 -5.46 -13.30
CA GLU A 186 -0.65 -4.83 -14.25
C GLU A 186 -1.50 -3.73 -13.59
N ALA A 187 -1.77 -2.66 -14.34
CA ALA A 187 -2.55 -1.51 -13.87
C ALA A 187 -3.92 -1.89 -13.28
N ARG A 188 -4.57 -2.92 -13.82
CA ARG A 188 -5.90 -3.36 -13.37
C ARG A 188 -5.95 -3.82 -11.91
N PHE A 189 -4.82 -4.12 -11.28
CA PHE A 189 -4.74 -4.47 -9.86
C PHE A 189 -4.49 -3.28 -8.94
N ILE A 190 -4.28 -2.09 -9.50
CA ILE A 190 -4.00 -0.87 -8.75
C ILE A 190 -5.33 -0.16 -8.54
N GLU A 191 -5.79 -0.07 -7.29
CA GLU A 191 -7.08 0.52 -6.95
C GLU A 191 -7.07 2.04 -7.03
N GLY A 192 -5.97 2.64 -6.57
CA GLY A 192 -5.85 4.08 -6.45
C GLY A 192 -4.53 4.47 -5.79
N ALA A 193 -4.35 5.76 -5.61
CA ALA A 193 -3.18 6.33 -4.97
C ALA A 193 -3.54 7.56 -4.15
N CYS A 194 -2.90 7.73 -3.00
CA CYS A 194 -2.97 8.96 -2.20
C CYS A 194 -1.60 9.61 -2.13
N LYS A 195 -1.55 10.93 -2.29
CA LYS A 195 -0.30 11.69 -2.16
C LYS A 195 -0.08 12.06 -0.70
N TYR A 196 1.14 11.88 -0.20
CA TYR A 196 1.50 12.20 1.17
C TYR A 196 2.67 13.15 1.27
N HIS A 197 2.67 13.92 2.34
CA HIS A 197 3.79 14.72 2.83
C HIS A 197 4.20 14.24 4.23
N PHE A 198 5.49 14.05 4.47
CA PHE A 198 6.00 13.76 5.81
C PHE A 198 5.99 15.02 6.67
N VAL A 199 5.28 15.00 7.80
CA VAL A 199 5.12 16.17 8.69
C VAL A 199 6.15 16.16 9.82
N GLY A 200 6.49 14.99 10.33
CA GLY A 200 7.36 14.85 11.50
C GLY A 200 7.06 13.57 12.27
N ARG A 201 7.47 13.56 13.54
CA ARG A 201 7.23 12.43 14.44
C ARG A 201 6.33 12.86 15.60
N ASP A 202 5.48 11.95 16.03
CA ASP A 202 4.74 12.10 17.27
C ASP A 202 5.74 12.16 18.44
N PRO A 203 5.70 13.20 19.30
CA PRO A 203 6.68 13.36 20.37
C PRO A 203 6.54 12.33 21.50
N GLN A 204 5.40 11.65 21.62
CA GLN A 204 5.14 10.64 22.65
C GLN A 204 5.46 9.23 22.15
N THR A 205 5.00 8.90 20.94
CA THR A 205 5.14 7.53 20.40
C THR A 205 6.29 7.36 19.43
N ASN A 206 6.92 8.46 18.99
CA ASN A 206 7.94 8.50 17.93
C ASN A 206 7.44 7.98 16.56
N ASP A 207 6.11 7.84 16.40
CA ASP A 207 5.47 7.43 15.16
C ASP A 207 5.64 8.50 14.09
N ARG A 208 5.83 8.08 12.84
CA ARG A 208 5.90 9.01 11.71
C ARG A 208 4.49 9.51 11.38
N ILE A 209 4.36 10.82 11.23
CA ILE A 209 3.10 11.49 10.90
C ILE A 209 3.17 11.94 9.45
N TYR A 210 2.14 11.59 8.69
CA TYR A 210 1.99 11.97 7.29
C TYR A 210 0.71 12.77 7.09
N ARG A 211 0.78 13.80 6.25
CA ARG A 211 -0.38 14.56 5.78
C ARG A 211 -0.81 14.00 4.43
N ASN A 212 -2.07 13.56 4.33
CA ASN A 212 -2.67 13.22 3.04
C ASN A 212 -2.97 14.52 2.27
N LEU A 213 -2.51 14.61 1.03
CA LEU A 213 -2.65 15.76 0.13
C LEU A 213 -3.74 15.55 -0.94
N GLY A 214 -4.41 14.40 -0.94
CA GLY A 214 -5.48 14.03 -1.86
C GLY A 214 -5.25 12.65 -2.49
N CYS A 215 -6.36 12.00 -2.83
CA CYS A 215 -6.37 10.68 -3.44
C CYS A 215 -7.01 10.68 -4.83
N VAL A 216 -6.60 9.70 -5.64
CA VAL A 216 -7.16 9.42 -6.97
C VAL A 216 -7.46 7.93 -7.11
N THR A 217 -8.57 7.61 -7.75
CA THR A 217 -8.99 6.23 -8.03
C THR A 217 -8.61 5.86 -9.44
N ASN A 218 -8.18 4.61 -9.65
CA ASN A 218 -7.95 4.07 -10.98
C ASN A 218 -9.30 3.61 -11.58
N PRO A 219 -9.77 4.21 -12.69
CA PRO A 219 -11.02 3.79 -13.33
C PRO A 219 -10.95 2.37 -13.92
N ASP A 220 -9.75 1.83 -14.16
CA ASP A 220 -9.54 0.51 -14.74
C ASP A 220 -9.28 -0.58 -13.69
N PHE A 221 -9.49 -0.28 -12.41
CA PHE A 221 -9.35 -1.25 -11.33
C PHE A 221 -10.33 -2.42 -11.46
N ARG A 222 -9.80 -3.64 -11.66
CA ARG A 222 -10.52 -4.89 -11.89
C ARG A 222 -9.73 -6.07 -11.29
N PRO A 223 -9.72 -6.24 -9.95
CA PRO A 223 -8.98 -7.31 -9.29
C PRO A 223 -9.62 -8.68 -9.57
N VAL A 224 -8.88 -9.76 -9.32
CA VAL A 224 -9.45 -11.11 -9.37
C VAL A 224 -10.49 -11.25 -8.25
N PRO A 225 -11.67 -11.87 -8.48
CA PRO A 225 -12.62 -12.18 -7.43
C PRO A 225 -11.94 -13.00 -6.32
N SER A 226 -11.90 -12.46 -5.10
CA SER A 226 -11.39 -13.16 -3.93
C SER A 226 -12.44 -14.16 -3.45
N LYS A 227 -12.13 -15.47 -3.51
CA LYS A 227 -12.99 -16.55 -2.95
C LYS A 227 -13.29 -16.35 -1.45
N HIS A 228 -12.46 -15.60 -0.72
CA HIS A 228 -12.68 -15.25 0.67
C HIS A 228 -13.71 -14.14 0.85
N LYS A 229 -13.62 -13.06 0.06
CA LYS A 229 -14.62 -11.97 0.08
C LYS A 229 -16.00 -12.45 -0.39
N GLU A 230 -16.05 -13.39 -1.33
CA GLU A 230 -17.31 -14.03 -1.75
C GLU A 230 -17.97 -14.81 -0.60
N ARG A 231 -17.18 -15.61 0.16
CA ARG A 231 -17.69 -16.37 1.31
C ARG A 231 -18.15 -15.50 2.47
N GLU A 232 -17.50 -14.36 2.72
CA GLU A 232 -17.94 -13.40 3.73
C GLU A 232 -19.26 -12.73 3.32
N LYS A 233 -19.36 -12.32 2.05
CA LYS A 233 -20.59 -11.73 1.49
C LYS A 233 -21.77 -12.71 1.49
N GLU A 234 -21.51 -14.00 1.23
CA GLU A 234 -22.52 -15.07 1.34
C GLU A 234 -22.99 -15.28 2.78
N LYS A 235 -22.08 -15.24 3.77
CA LYS A 235 -22.43 -15.35 5.19
C LYS A 235 -23.24 -14.16 5.69
N GLU A 236 -22.91 -12.96 5.26
CA GLU A 236 -23.65 -11.74 5.62
C GLU A 236 -25.07 -11.74 5.02
N THR A 237 -25.20 -12.20 3.77
CA THR A 237 -26.51 -12.36 3.09
C THR A 237 -27.36 -13.47 3.72
N ALA A 238 -26.74 -14.52 4.25
CA ALA A 238 -27.42 -15.60 4.96
C ALA A 238 -27.85 -15.20 6.38
N GLY A 239 -27.05 -14.38 7.07
CA GLY A 239 -27.32 -13.91 8.43
C GLY A 239 -28.43 -12.84 8.53
N SER A 240 -28.71 -12.12 7.45
CA SER A 240 -29.77 -11.09 7.41
C SER A 240 -31.19 -11.66 7.17
N ARG A 241 -31.35 -12.99 7.06
CA ARG A 241 -32.65 -13.66 6.83
C ARG A 241 -33.28 -14.28 8.08
N HIS A 242 -32.91 -13.84 9.29
CA HIS A 242 -33.53 -14.29 10.54
C HIS A 242 -34.12 -13.13 11.33
#